data_AF-A0A0N4T976-F1
#
_entry.id   AF-A0A0N4T976-F1
#
_cell.length_a   1.000
_cell.length_b   1.000
_cell.length_c   1.000
_cell.angle_alpha   90.00
_cell.angle_beta   90.00
_cell.angle_gamma   90.00
#
_symmetry.space_group_name_H-M   'P 1'
#
loop_
_entity.id
_entity.type
_entity.pdbx_description
1 polymer ?
#
loop_
_entity_poly.entity_id
_entity_poly.type
_entity_poly.pdbx_seq_one_letter_code
_entity_poly.pdbx_strand_id
1 'polypeptide(L)'
;MGSSNSQNDNLFLICLNHLLNIAIISDYAFVVAEIKHAIEDRMEKYSSNLHPRQWFLRKKKYIMENLTKRIIFEYSEGTRSLETGSFSEIVDERFEGSIEYALSVLVEIFDFSKDDIESFMRDVCPEIVTSLLLDCIAEKEKVQLALNTIARLRRVQPEILMEESLPLLLVKHLFKDLSIQVMQNALNFISFYTKGGCNWSTLVSKKAYECTVCLLQHLCVHEEKAMMHIKNLHKLTYGRNCPFNFTAFIRESYLGILLHFRQAINDDRFYDERLILVSSLCKVMAMIKVDGTDFLDQVGFEIFTNE
;
A
#
# COMPACT_ATOMS: atom_id res chain seq x y z
N MET A 1 -29.30 0.81 10.77
CA MET A 1 -28.36 -0.05 11.53
C MET A 1 -26.90 0.05 11.04
N GLY A 2 -26.57 0.68 9.91
CA GLY A 2 -25.18 0.75 9.39
C GLY A 2 -24.29 1.88 9.95
N SER A 3 -24.85 2.96 10.51
CA SER A 3 -24.06 4.12 10.98
C SER A 3 -23.44 3.96 12.37
N SER A 4 -24.09 3.19 13.27
CA SER A 4 -23.59 2.95 14.62
C SER A 4 -22.43 1.94 14.65
N ASN A 5 -22.41 0.98 13.73
CA ASN A 5 -21.33 0.00 13.64
C ASN A 5 -20.05 0.63 13.07
N SER A 6 -20.15 1.48 12.04
CA SER A 6 -18.97 2.17 11.48
C SER A 6 -18.34 3.17 12.45
N GLN A 7 -19.15 3.90 13.24
CA GLN A 7 -18.64 4.79 14.29
C GLN A 7 -17.92 4.02 15.41
N ASN A 8 -18.48 2.90 15.85
CA ASN A 8 -17.84 2.04 16.85
C ASN A 8 -16.55 1.38 16.32
N ASP A 9 -16.49 1.05 15.03
CA ASP A 9 -15.27 0.52 14.41
C ASP A 9 -14.16 1.57 14.33
N ASN A 10 -14.50 2.81 13.95
CA ASN A 10 -13.54 3.91 13.92
C ASN A 10 -12.97 4.21 15.31
N LEU A 11 -13.83 4.24 16.35
CA LEU A 11 -13.36 4.46 17.72
C LEU A 11 -12.43 3.33 18.18
N PHE A 12 -12.79 2.08 17.90
CA PHE A 12 -11.95 0.92 18.22
C PHE A 12 -10.58 1.02 17.54
N LEU A 13 -10.53 1.36 16.25
CA LEU A 13 -9.28 1.51 15.51
C LEU A 13 -8.40 2.65 16.06
N ILE A 14 -9.00 3.77 16.49
CA ILE A 14 -8.26 4.86 17.13
C ILE A 14 -7.63 4.39 18.45
N CYS A 15 -8.40 3.70 19.30
CA CYS A 15 -7.89 3.14 20.56
C CYS A 15 -6.81 2.09 20.31
N LEU A 16 -7.03 1.18 19.36
CA LEU A 16 -6.06 0.17 18.97
C LEU A 16 -4.75 0.80 18.49
N ASN A 17 -4.82 1.85 17.66
CA ASN A 17 -3.63 2.55 17.20
C ASN A 17 -2.81 3.14 18.36
N HIS A 18 -3.49 3.69 19.36
CA HIS A 18 -2.82 4.21 20.55
C HIS A 18 -2.13 3.08 21.35
N LEU A 19 -2.81 1.95 21.55
CA LEU A 19 -2.24 0.79 22.22
C LEU A 19 -1.07 0.18 21.45
N LEU A 20 -1.17 0.08 20.13
CA LEU A 20 -0.07 -0.37 19.26
C LEU A 20 1.15 0.54 19.40
N ASN A 21 0.96 1.86 19.43
CA ASN A 21 2.06 2.82 19.63
C ASN A 21 2.75 2.66 20.99
N ILE A 22 2.03 2.19 22.02
CA ILE A 22 2.61 1.85 23.32
C ILE A 22 3.35 0.51 23.24
N ALA A 23 2.74 -0.50 22.63
CA ALA A 23 3.28 -1.86 22.57
C ALA A 23 4.59 -1.99 21.79
N ILE A 24 4.88 -1.05 20.88
CA ILE A 24 6.17 -1.02 20.16
C ILE A 24 7.33 -0.42 20.98
N ILE A 25 7.07 0.04 22.21
CA ILE A 25 8.11 0.41 23.16
C ILE A 25 8.36 -0.83 24.03
N SER A 26 9.60 -1.34 24.02
CA SER A 26 9.96 -2.63 24.64
C SER A 26 9.56 -2.76 26.11
N ASP A 27 9.59 -1.66 26.85
CA ASP A 27 9.25 -1.62 28.28
C ASP A 27 7.77 -1.94 28.55
N TYR A 28 6.92 -1.84 27.51
CA TYR A 28 5.49 -2.09 27.58
C TYR A 28 5.07 -3.37 26.85
N ALA A 29 5.98 -4.33 26.67
CA ALA A 29 5.69 -5.62 26.01
C ALA A 29 4.51 -6.38 26.63
N PHE A 30 4.21 -6.18 27.92
CA PHE A 30 3.07 -6.79 28.61
C PHE A 30 1.71 -6.39 28.00
N VAL A 31 1.63 -5.23 27.32
CA VAL A 31 0.40 -4.73 26.68
C VAL A 31 0.01 -5.56 25.46
N VAL A 32 0.93 -6.33 24.87
CA VAL A 32 0.68 -7.17 23.69
C VAL A 32 -0.45 -8.18 23.95
N ALA A 33 -0.47 -8.83 25.12
CA ALA A 33 -1.51 -9.79 25.48
C ALA A 33 -2.89 -9.13 25.61
N GLU A 34 -2.95 -7.94 26.21
CA GLU A 34 -4.18 -7.16 26.35
C GLU A 34 -4.73 -6.71 24.98
N ILE A 35 -3.86 -6.31 24.06
CA ILE A 35 -4.26 -5.95 22.70
C ILE A 35 -4.85 -7.16 21.96
N LYS A 36 -4.22 -8.34 22.09
CA LYS A 36 -4.74 -9.58 21.49
C LYS A 36 -6.15 -9.88 21.98
N HIS A 37 -6.34 -9.89 23.30
CA HIS A 37 -7.64 -10.13 23.91
C HIS A 37 -8.68 -9.11 23.42
N ALA A 38 -8.33 -7.82 23.35
CA ALA A 38 -9.25 -6.80 22.87
C ALA A 38 -9.64 -6.97 21.39
N ILE A 39 -8.71 -7.44 20.54
CA ILE A 39 -8.98 -7.77 19.13
C ILE A 39 -9.88 -9.00 19.04
N GLU A 40 -9.57 -10.05 19.79
CA GLU A 40 -10.34 -11.30 19.83
C GLU A 40 -11.78 -11.05 20.27
N ASP A 41 -11.99 -10.32 21.37
CA ASP A 41 -13.33 -9.90 21.84
C ASP A 41 -14.10 -9.11 20.78
N ARG A 42 -13.42 -8.17 20.10
CA ARG A 42 -14.02 -7.37 19.04
C ARG A 42 -14.43 -8.26 17.87
N MET A 43 -13.57 -9.20 17.50
CA MET A 43 -13.80 -10.13 16.39
C MET A 43 -14.92 -11.10 16.71
N GLU A 44 -14.99 -11.65 17.93
CA GLU A 44 -16.09 -12.51 18.35
C GLU A 44 -17.45 -11.80 18.20
N LYS A 45 -17.51 -10.50 18.53
CA LYS A 45 -18.74 -9.71 18.48
C LYS A 45 -19.16 -9.27 17.07
N TYR A 46 -18.23 -9.00 16.17
CA TYR A 46 -18.52 -8.36 14.87
C TYR A 46 -18.03 -9.14 13.64
N SER A 47 -17.22 -10.18 13.81
CA SER A 47 -16.55 -10.94 12.74
C SER A 47 -16.13 -12.34 13.22
N SER A 48 -17.05 -13.09 13.86
CA SER A 48 -16.74 -14.32 14.61
C SER A 48 -16.06 -15.44 13.82
N ASN A 49 -16.14 -15.40 12.49
CA ASN A 49 -15.58 -16.42 11.60
C ASN A 49 -14.26 -16.00 10.93
N LEU A 50 -13.68 -14.87 11.36
CA LEU A 50 -12.49 -14.32 10.74
C LEU A 50 -11.25 -14.66 11.56
N HIS A 51 -10.14 -15.00 10.89
CA HIS A 51 -8.84 -15.17 11.56
C HIS A 51 -8.19 -13.80 11.84
N PRO A 52 -7.43 -13.60 12.95
CA PRO A 52 -6.74 -12.34 13.24
C PRO A 52 -5.89 -11.79 12.08
N ARG A 53 -5.12 -12.66 11.41
CA ARG A 53 -4.41 -12.34 10.16
C ARG A 53 -5.31 -11.71 9.09
N GLN A 54 -6.46 -12.32 8.81
CA GLN A 54 -7.40 -11.80 7.82
C GLN A 54 -7.97 -10.45 8.27
N TRP A 55 -8.26 -10.30 9.56
CA TRP A 55 -8.73 -9.03 10.13
C TRP A 55 -7.69 -7.92 9.92
N PHE A 56 -6.43 -8.24 10.21
CA PHE A 56 -5.30 -7.34 9.95
C PHE A 56 -5.24 -6.93 8.49
N LEU A 57 -5.32 -7.87 7.54
CA LEU A 57 -5.26 -7.54 6.11
C LEU A 57 -6.33 -6.52 5.70
N ARG A 58 -7.53 -6.62 6.26
CA ARG A 58 -8.63 -5.66 6.01
C ARG A 58 -8.34 -4.27 6.58
N LYS A 59 -7.65 -4.18 7.72
CA LYS A 59 -7.35 -2.93 8.44
C LYS A 59 -5.91 -2.42 8.24
N LYS A 60 -5.12 -3.16 7.45
CA LYS A 60 -3.68 -2.97 7.22
C LYS A 60 -3.32 -1.54 6.88
N LYS A 61 -4.03 -0.94 5.91
CA LYS A 61 -3.75 0.43 5.43
C LYS A 61 -3.74 1.43 6.59
N TYR A 62 -4.76 1.39 7.44
CA TYR A 62 -4.86 2.29 8.60
C TYR A 62 -3.76 2.01 9.64
N ILE A 63 -3.55 0.74 9.98
CA ILE A 63 -2.57 0.35 11.00
C ILE A 63 -1.15 0.72 10.55
N MET A 64 -0.78 0.35 9.33
CA MET A 64 0.58 0.52 8.82
C MET A 64 0.92 1.98 8.53
N GLU A 65 -0.01 2.80 8.04
CA GLU A 65 0.26 4.23 7.83
C GLU A 65 0.58 4.95 9.15
N ASN A 66 -0.18 4.66 10.22
CA ASN A 66 0.04 5.28 11.52
C ASN A 66 1.32 4.76 12.19
N LEU A 67 1.53 3.44 12.17
CA LEU A 67 2.73 2.83 12.74
C LEU A 67 4.00 3.34 12.05
N THR A 68 3.99 3.43 10.72
CA THR A 68 5.15 3.92 9.95
C THR A 68 5.52 5.35 10.38
N LYS A 69 4.54 6.23 10.56
CA LYS A 69 4.77 7.59 11.06
C LYS A 69 5.34 7.58 12.48
N ARG A 70 4.78 6.77 13.38
CA ARG A 70 5.27 6.63 14.76
C ARG A 70 6.75 6.24 14.79
N ILE A 71 7.11 5.23 14.01
CA ILE A 71 8.49 4.73 13.89
C ILE A 71 9.44 5.84 13.44
N ILE A 72 9.11 6.60 12.39
CA ILE A 72 10.00 7.63 11.81
C ILE A 72 10.12 8.87 12.72
N PHE A 73 9.01 9.38 13.23
CA PHE A 73 8.95 10.70 13.84
C PHE A 73 9.15 10.69 15.36
N GLU A 74 8.61 9.70 16.07
CA GLU A 74 8.52 9.76 17.53
C GLU A 74 9.61 8.94 18.25
N TYR A 75 10.37 8.12 17.53
CA TYR A 75 11.61 7.52 18.07
C TYR A 75 12.73 8.55 18.31
N SER A 76 12.54 9.79 17.83
CA SER A 76 13.49 10.90 17.99
C SER A 76 13.46 11.59 19.37
N GLU A 77 12.38 11.44 20.15
CA GLU A 77 12.27 12.11 21.46
C GLU A 77 12.93 11.33 22.60
N GLY A 78 13.05 10.00 22.49
CA GLY A 78 13.64 9.14 23.53
C GLY A 78 15.17 9.10 23.57
N THR A 79 15.86 9.72 22.61
CA THR A 79 17.33 9.66 22.47
C THR A 79 18.05 10.91 22.96
N ARG A 80 17.35 11.86 23.60
CA ARG A 80 18.03 12.96 24.31
C ARG A 80 18.60 12.45 25.64
N SER A 81 19.93 12.45 25.68
CA SER A 81 20.84 12.17 26.81
C SER A 81 21.24 10.70 27.00
N LEU A 82 22.48 10.37 26.60
CA LEU A 82 23.54 9.80 27.45
C LEU A 82 24.79 9.47 26.60
N GLU A 83 25.85 10.25 26.86
CA GLU A 83 27.29 9.98 26.80
C GLU A 83 27.97 9.34 25.54
N THR A 84 28.76 10.19 24.87
CA THR A 84 30.11 9.97 24.30
C THR A 84 30.56 8.55 23.93
N GLY A 85 30.04 8.05 22.81
CA GLY A 85 30.68 7.12 21.88
C GLY A 85 30.49 7.62 20.44
N SER A 86 30.79 6.80 19.42
CA SER A 86 30.35 7.02 18.02
C SER A 86 28.82 7.09 17.98
N PHE A 87 28.27 8.28 18.28
CA PHE A 87 26.88 8.46 18.68
C PHE A 87 25.91 8.18 17.53
N SER A 88 26.35 8.34 16.28
CA SER A 88 25.52 8.05 15.10
C SER A 88 25.27 6.55 14.94
N GLU A 89 26.31 5.71 15.03
CA GLU A 89 26.18 4.27 14.80
C GLU A 89 25.29 3.61 15.86
N ILE A 90 25.41 4.03 17.14
CA ILE A 90 24.58 3.52 18.23
C ILE A 90 23.12 3.96 18.11
N VAL A 91 22.87 5.19 17.64
CA VAL A 91 21.50 5.70 17.41
C VAL A 91 20.86 4.99 16.22
N ASP A 92 21.63 4.73 15.16
CA ASP A 92 21.17 4.02 13.97
C ASP A 92 20.83 2.56 14.30
N GLU A 93 21.69 1.83 15.02
CA GLU A 93 21.41 0.44 15.45
C GLU A 93 20.15 0.35 16.33
N ARG A 94 19.97 1.29 17.26
CA ARG A 94 18.75 1.35 18.10
C ARG A 94 17.50 1.67 17.30
N PHE A 95 17.61 2.48 16.25
CA PHE A 95 16.51 2.81 15.35
C PHE A 95 16.16 1.61 14.45
N GLU A 96 17.15 0.93 13.89
CA GLU A 96 16.90 -0.31 13.13
C GLU A 96 16.26 -1.38 14.01
N GLY A 97 16.77 -1.58 15.22
CA GLY A 97 16.22 -2.53 16.19
C GLY A 97 14.78 -2.23 16.60
N SER A 98 14.38 -0.94 16.62
CA SER A 98 13.00 -0.57 16.93
C SER A 98 12.02 -0.87 15.79
N ILE A 99 12.46 -0.77 14.54
CA ILE A 99 11.68 -1.20 13.38
C ILE A 99 11.43 -2.70 13.44
N GLU A 100 12.48 -3.49 13.69
CA GLU A 100 12.37 -4.96 13.79
C GLU A 100 11.45 -5.37 14.95
N TYR A 101 11.61 -4.72 16.11
CA TYR A 101 10.75 -4.95 17.26
C TYR A 101 9.29 -4.61 16.96
N ALA A 102 9.02 -3.43 16.40
CA ALA A 102 7.65 -3.00 16.07
C ALA A 102 6.95 -3.96 15.11
N LEU A 103 7.67 -4.48 14.10
CA LEU A 103 7.13 -5.48 13.18
C LEU A 103 6.90 -6.83 13.89
N SER A 104 7.80 -7.24 14.80
CA SER A 104 7.61 -8.48 15.59
C SER A 104 6.37 -8.42 16.49
N VAL A 105 6.06 -7.24 17.05
CA VAL A 105 4.87 -7.00 17.85
C VAL A 105 3.61 -7.20 17.00
N LEU A 106 3.57 -6.69 15.77
CA LEU A 106 2.45 -6.93 14.85
C LEU A 106 2.31 -8.39 14.46
N VAL A 107 3.44 -9.06 14.16
CA VAL A 107 3.45 -10.50 13.85
C VAL A 107 2.82 -11.27 15.00
N GLU A 108 3.18 -10.94 16.23
CA GLU A 108 2.63 -11.57 17.41
C GLU A 108 1.15 -11.27 17.61
N ILE A 109 0.75 -10.00 17.59
CA ILE A 109 -0.64 -9.55 17.85
C ILE A 109 -1.63 -10.17 16.86
N PHE A 110 -1.27 -10.20 15.57
CA PHE A 110 -2.16 -10.67 14.51
C PHE A 110 -1.95 -12.14 14.15
N ASP A 111 -1.22 -12.86 15.00
CA ASP A 111 -0.97 -14.29 14.93
C ASP A 111 -0.30 -14.73 13.62
N PHE A 112 0.57 -13.90 13.03
CA PHE A 112 1.41 -14.31 11.90
C PHE A 112 2.47 -15.31 12.34
N SER A 113 2.86 -16.21 11.43
CA SER A 113 3.88 -17.21 11.75
C SER A 113 5.22 -16.54 11.95
N LYS A 114 5.85 -16.77 13.10
CA LYS A 114 7.22 -16.28 13.40
C LYS A 114 8.25 -16.87 12.43
N ASP A 115 7.98 -18.06 11.89
CA ASP A 115 8.85 -18.75 10.94
C ASP A 115 8.65 -18.26 9.48
N ASP A 116 7.59 -17.49 9.20
CA ASP A 116 7.27 -16.99 7.87
C ASP A 116 7.08 -15.45 7.87
N ILE A 117 8.11 -14.76 8.34
CA ILE A 117 8.16 -13.30 8.33
C ILE A 117 8.11 -12.74 6.90
N GLU A 118 8.60 -13.49 5.91
CA GLU A 118 8.63 -13.05 4.52
C GLU A 118 7.20 -12.86 3.97
N SER A 119 6.29 -13.79 4.27
CA SER A 119 4.88 -13.68 3.89
C SER A 119 4.22 -12.45 4.53
N PHE A 120 4.42 -12.22 5.82
CA PHE A 120 3.95 -11.01 6.50
C PHE A 120 4.50 -9.74 5.84
N MET A 121 5.81 -9.70 5.60
CA MET A 121 6.48 -8.56 4.97
C MET A 121 6.00 -8.31 3.54
N ARG A 122 5.65 -9.34 2.78
CA ARG A 122 5.06 -9.19 1.44
C ARG A 122 3.75 -8.41 1.48
N ASP A 123 2.95 -8.58 2.53
CA ASP A 123 1.67 -7.87 2.67
C ASP A 123 1.84 -6.44 3.17
N VAL A 124 2.76 -6.17 4.11
CA VAL A 124 2.90 -4.86 4.75
C VAL A 124 3.89 -3.91 4.07
N CYS A 125 4.91 -4.43 3.37
CA CYS A 125 5.96 -3.62 2.77
C CYS A 125 5.45 -2.50 1.86
N PRO A 126 4.50 -2.73 0.93
CA PRO A 126 4.01 -1.65 0.08
C PRO A 126 3.46 -0.47 0.90
N GLU A 127 2.76 -0.72 2.00
CA GLU A 127 2.21 0.35 2.84
C GLU A 127 3.30 1.13 3.59
N ILE A 128 4.29 0.43 4.13
CA ILE A 128 5.43 1.03 4.84
C ILE A 128 6.24 1.88 3.86
N VAL A 129 6.68 1.28 2.76
CA VAL A 129 7.55 1.92 1.77
C VAL A 129 6.86 3.13 1.15
N THR A 130 5.59 3.01 0.75
CA THR A 130 4.89 4.17 0.19
C THR A 130 4.71 5.30 1.21
N SER A 131 4.45 4.98 2.48
CA SER A 131 4.35 6.01 3.53
C SER A 131 5.69 6.71 3.76
N LEU A 132 6.79 5.96 3.83
CA LEU A 132 8.15 6.48 3.90
C LEU A 132 8.49 7.40 2.71
N LEU A 133 8.12 7.01 1.50
CA LEU A 133 8.39 7.78 0.28
C LEU A 133 7.62 9.10 0.25
N LEU A 134 6.44 9.17 0.84
CA LEU A 134 5.65 10.39 0.90
C LEU A 134 6.23 11.43 1.89
N ASP A 135 6.99 10.97 2.89
CA ASP A 135 7.63 11.81 3.90
C ASP A 135 9.16 11.98 3.66
N CYS A 136 9.68 11.53 2.51
CA CYS A 136 11.11 11.38 2.24
C CYS A 136 11.94 12.67 2.26
N ILE A 137 11.30 13.83 2.12
CA ILE A 137 11.99 15.13 2.15
C ILE A 137 12.23 15.61 3.58
N ALA A 138 11.32 15.31 4.51
CA ALA A 138 11.43 15.78 5.88
C ALA A 138 12.52 15.03 6.66
N GLU A 139 12.66 13.72 6.42
CA GLU A 139 13.50 12.83 7.24
C GLU A 139 14.38 11.92 6.36
N LYS A 140 15.07 12.49 5.37
CA LYS A 140 15.76 11.76 4.31
C LYS A 140 16.66 10.61 4.80
N GLU A 141 17.48 10.85 5.82
CA GLU A 141 18.43 9.87 6.37
C GLU A 141 17.71 8.73 7.11
N LYS A 142 16.75 9.06 7.98
CA LYS A 142 15.94 8.05 8.69
C LYS A 142 15.11 7.21 7.73
N VAL A 143 14.55 7.83 6.69
CA VAL A 143 13.81 7.13 5.65
C VAL A 143 14.73 6.14 4.92
N GLN A 144 15.96 6.53 4.62
CA GLN A 144 16.93 5.63 4.00
C GLN A 144 17.32 4.46 4.92
N LEU A 145 17.59 4.72 6.20
CA LEU A 145 17.86 3.66 7.19
C LEU A 145 16.69 2.69 7.31
N ALA A 146 15.46 3.21 7.45
CA ALA A 146 14.26 2.38 7.51
C ALA A 146 14.11 1.50 6.26
N LEU A 147 14.27 2.06 5.06
CA LEU A 147 14.20 1.28 3.83
C LEU A 147 15.28 0.19 3.76
N ASN A 148 16.50 0.46 4.24
CA ASN A 148 17.56 -0.56 4.33
C ASN A 148 17.18 -1.69 5.28
N THR A 149 16.63 -1.38 6.45
CA THR A 149 16.13 -2.39 7.40
C THR A 149 15.02 -3.23 6.77
N ILE A 150 14.04 -2.59 6.11
CA ILE A 150 12.96 -3.30 5.42
C ILE A 150 13.49 -4.20 4.29
N ALA A 151 14.47 -3.73 3.50
CA ALA A 151 15.11 -4.52 2.46
C ALA A 151 15.83 -5.75 3.02
N ARG A 152 16.54 -5.58 4.14
CA ARG A 152 17.22 -6.65 4.87
C ARG A 152 16.23 -7.70 5.38
N LEU A 153 15.15 -7.28 6.03
CA LEU A 153 14.11 -8.17 6.55
C LEU A 153 13.40 -8.95 5.44
N ARG A 154 13.14 -8.29 4.31
CA ARG A 154 12.56 -8.91 3.10
C ARG A 154 13.55 -9.77 2.31
N ARG A 155 14.85 -9.65 2.57
CA ARG A 155 15.94 -10.26 1.78
C ARG A 155 15.85 -9.93 0.29
N VAL A 156 15.50 -8.69 -0.05
CA VAL A 156 15.40 -8.22 -1.44
C VAL A 156 16.29 -7.01 -1.68
N GLN A 157 16.58 -6.75 -2.95
CA GLN A 157 17.30 -5.55 -3.36
C GLN A 157 16.40 -4.30 -3.26
N PRO A 158 16.97 -3.11 -3.01
CA PRO A 158 16.27 -1.84 -3.00
C PRO A 158 15.35 -1.63 -4.20
N GLU A 159 15.80 -1.99 -5.39
CA GLU A 159 15.06 -1.85 -6.65
C GLU A 159 13.73 -2.62 -6.62
N ILE A 160 13.75 -3.85 -6.09
CA ILE A 160 12.56 -4.71 -5.98
C ILE A 160 11.54 -4.07 -5.04
N LEU A 161 11.98 -3.48 -3.92
CA LEU A 161 11.07 -2.76 -3.01
C LEU A 161 10.37 -1.59 -3.71
N MET A 162 11.11 -0.82 -4.51
CA MET A 162 10.55 0.33 -5.23
C MET A 162 9.59 -0.11 -6.33
N GLU A 163 9.93 -1.18 -7.07
CA GLU A 163 9.09 -1.77 -8.10
C GLU A 163 7.76 -2.27 -7.54
N GLU A 164 7.77 -3.01 -6.43
CA GLU A 164 6.55 -3.56 -5.81
C GLU A 164 5.68 -2.47 -5.17
N SER A 165 6.27 -1.37 -4.72
CA SER A 165 5.56 -0.28 -4.03
C SER A 165 4.99 0.76 -4.99
N LEU A 166 5.42 0.76 -6.25
CA LEU A 166 5.03 1.76 -7.25
C LEU A 166 3.52 1.83 -7.51
N PRO A 167 2.78 0.72 -7.70
CA PRO A 167 1.34 0.80 -7.95
C PRO A 167 0.60 1.49 -6.80
N LEU A 168 0.94 1.14 -5.56
CA LEU A 168 0.32 1.75 -4.38
C LEU A 168 0.72 3.22 -4.22
N LEU A 169 1.95 3.61 -4.56
CA LEU A 169 2.38 5.02 -4.53
C LEU A 169 1.49 5.87 -5.46
N LEU A 170 1.22 5.37 -6.67
CA LEU A 170 0.33 6.03 -7.63
C LEU A 170 -1.10 6.12 -7.10
N VAL A 171 -1.59 5.07 -6.45
CA VAL A 171 -2.92 5.06 -5.82
C VAL A 171 -3.00 6.05 -4.65
N LYS A 172 -1.95 6.19 -3.81
CA LYS A 172 -1.92 7.18 -2.73
C LYS A 172 -1.96 8.62 -3.26
N HIS A 173 -1.37 8.88 -4.43
CA HIS A 173 -1.50 10.18 -5.11
C HIS A 173 -2.95 10.51 -5.50
N LEU A 174 -3.77 9.50 -5.80
CA LEU A 174 -5.20 9.67 -6.04
C LEU A 174 -5.94 9.93 -4.72
N PHE A 175 -5.81 9.02 -3.75
CA PHE A 175 -6.58 9.06 -2.50
C PHE A 175 -6.32 10.30 -1.64
N LYS A 176 -5.07 10.74 -1.55
CA LYS A 176 -4.67 11.87 -0.71
C LYS A 176 -4.64 13.19 -1.49
N ASP A 177 -5.11 13.18 -2.73
CA ASP A 177 -5.05 14.30 -3.67
C ASP A 177 -3.69 15.03 -3.63
N LEU A 178 -2.60 14.25 -3.64
CA LEU A 178 -1.25 14.83 -3.46
C LEU A 178 -0.91 15.73 -4.64
N SER A 179 -0.01 16.70 -4.41
CA SER A 179 0.52 17.53 -5.48
C SER A 179 1.51 16.75 -6.35
N ILE A 180 1.67 17.20 -7.60
CA ILE A 180 2.68 16.66 -8.52
C ILE A 180 4.09 16.75 -7.91
N GLN A 181 4.36 17.79 -7.12
CA GLN A 181 5.66 17.98 -6.46
C GLN A 181 5.96 16.86 -5.46
N VAL A 182 4.98 16.41 -4.67
CA VAL A 182 5.18 15.30 -3.72
C VAL A 182 5.58 14.01 -4.47
N MET A 183 4.92 13.74 -5.59
CA MET A 183 5.28 12.60 -6.43
C MET A 183 6.65 12.72 -7.07
N GLN A 184 7.02 13.91 -7.56
CA GLN A 184 8.36 14.16 -8.10
C GLN A 184 9.43 13.96 -7.02
N ASN A 185 9.18 14.43 -5.79
CA ASN A 185 10.07 14.22 -4.67
C ASN A 185 10.27 12.74 -4.36
N ALA A 186 9.18 11.96 -4.30
CA ALA A 186 9.24 10.51 -4.09
C ALA A 186 10.04 9.80 -5.20
N LEU A 187 9.79 10.14 -6.48
CA LEU A 187 10.51 9.55 -7.61
C LEU A 187 12.00 9.92 -7.65
N ASN A 188 12.33 11.18 -7.33
CA ASN A 188 13.72 11.63 -7.23
C ASN A 188 14.43 10.92 -6.07
N PHE A 189 13.74 10.74 -4.94
CA PHE A 189 14.27 9.99 -3.81
C PHE A 189 14.50 8.52 -4.18
N ILE A 190 13.58 7.86 -4.89
CA ILE A 190 13.77 6.49 -5.39
C ILE A 190 15.06 6.38 -6.22
N SER A 191 15.27 7.31 -7.16
CA SER A 191 16.48 7.33 -7.99
C SER A 191 17.75 7.57 -7.16
N PHE A 192 17.68 8.41 -6.13
CA PHE A 192 18.79 8.62 -5.21
C PHE A 192 19.09 7.35 -4.38
N TYR A 193 18.06 6.75 -3.78
CA TYR A 193 18.16 5.59 -2.89
C TYR A 193 18.73 4.37 -3.60
N THR A 194 18.29 4.13 -4.84
CA THR A 194 18.76 3.02 -5.68
C THR A 194 20.04 3.33 -6.44
N LYS A 195 20.71 4.47 -6.14
CA LYS A 195 21.94 4.92 -6.83
C LYS A 195 21.79 4.97 -8.36
N GLY A 196 20.60 5.32 -8.85
CA GLY A 196 20.23 5.36 -10.27
C GLY A 196 19.74 4.05 -10.86
N GLY A 197 19.69 2.96 -10.07
CA GLY A 197 19.20 1.64 -10.51
C GLY A 197 17.70 1.63 -10.87
N CYS A 198 16.89 2.45 -10.19
CA CYS A 198 15.50 2.71 -10.54
C CYS A 198 15.27 4.19 -10.83
N ASN A 199 14.89 4.50 -12.06
CA ASN A 199 14.26 5.77 -12.43
C ASN A 199 12.83 5.51 -12.93
N TRP A 200 12.07 6.58 -13.16
CA TRP A 200 10.69 6.47 -13.64
C TRP A 200 10.57 5.62 -14.91
N SER A 201 11.51 5.75 -15.86
CA SER A 201 11.48 4.98 -17.10
C SER A 201 11.68 3.48 -16.86
N THR A 202 12.64 3.10 -16.00
CA THR A 202 12.93 1.68 -15.70
C THR A 202 11.84 1.04 -14.85
N LEU A 203 11.24 1.82 -13.95
CA LEU A 203 10.11 1.39 -13.13
C LEU A 203 8.89 1.11 -14.01
N VAL A 204 8.56 2.02 -14.92
CA VAL A 204 7.45 1.86 -15.85
C VAL A 204 7.68 0.68 -16.79
N SER A 205 8.89 0.50 -17.34
CA SER A 205 9.13 -0.64 -18.24
C SER A 205 8.90 -2.01 -17.59
N LYS A 206 9.06 -2.11 -16.26
CA LYS A 206 8.85 -3.36 -15.52
C LYS A 206 7.45 -3.53 -14.94
N LYS A 207 6.78 -2.42 -14.60
CA LYS A 207 5.53 -2.42 -13.82
C LYS A 207 4.37 -1.66 -14.47
N ALA A 208 4.48 -1.28 -15.75
CA ALA A 208 3.45 -0.51 -16.46
C ALA A 208 2.08 -1.18 -16.39
N TYR A 209 2.02 -2.50 -16.60
CA TYR A 209 0.76 -3.23 -16.61
C TYR A 209 0.13 -3.25 -15.21
N GLU A 210 0.88 -3.64 -14.17
CA GLU A 210 0.35 -3.66 -12.80
C GLU A 210 -0.06 -2.26 -12.32
N CYS A 211 0.71 -1.22 -12.64
CA CYS A 211 0.35 0.16 -12.34
C CYS A 211 -0.94 0.58 -13.04
N THR A 212 -1.09 0.23 -14.32
CA THR A 212 -2.30 0.54 -15.09
C THR A 212 -3.51 -0.13 -14.47
N VAL A 213 -3.43 -1.44 -14.22
CA VAL A 213 -4.54 -2.19 -13.61
C VAL A 213 -4.89 -1.60 -12.24
N CYS A 214 -3.90 -1.28 -11.42
CA CYS A 214 -4.11 -0.69 -10.10
C CYS A 214 -4.78 0.69 -10.18
N LEU A 215 -4.39 1.53 -11.16
CA LEU A 215 -5.05 2.82 -11.44
C LEU A 215 -6.49 2.64 -11.93
N LEU A 216 -6.74 1.66 -12.80
CA LEU A 216 -8.08 1.33 -13.27
C LEU A 216 -8.97 0.85 -12.13
N GLN A 217 -8.43 0.07 -11.19
CA GLN A 217 -9.12 -0.39 -9.98
C GLN A 217 -9.51 0.75 -9.03
N HIS A 218 -8.87 1.91 -9.16
CA HIS A 218 -9.11 3.11 -8.34
C HIS A 218 -9.60 4.30 -9.18
N LEU A 219 -10.04 4.06 -10.41
CA LEU A 219 -10.42 5.09 -11.37
C LEU A 219 -11.53 6.01 -10.83
N CYS A 220 -12.48 5.46 -10.07
CA CYS A 220 -13.59 6.25 -9.53
C CYS A 220 -13.18 7.20 -8.39
N VAL A 221 -11.98 7.03 -7.80
CA VAL A 221 -11.50 7.87 -6.69
C VAL A 221 -11.16 9.27 -7.20
N HIS A 222 -10.39 9.33 -8.28
CA HIS A 222 -10.04 10.59 -8.93
C HIS A 222 -9.75 10.34 -10.42
N GLU A 223 -10.80 10.40 -11.23
CA GLU A 223 -10.77 10.01 -12.65
C GLU A 223 -9.70 10.77 -13.44
N GLU A 224 -9.67 12.10 -13.37
CA GLU A 224 -8.75 12.91 -14.16
C GLU A 224 -7.28 12.58 -13.87
N LYS A 225 -6.93 12.45 -12.59
CA LYS A 225 -5.57 12.14 -12.14
C LYS A 225 -5.18 10.70 -12.46
N ALA A 226 -6.10 9.75 -12.32
CA ALA A 226 -5.89 8.37 -12.73
C ALA A 226 -5.65 8.27 -14.24
N MET A 227 -6.47 8.95 -15.04
CA MET A 227 -6.33 9.01 -16.51
C MET A 227 -5.04 9.71 -16.94
N MET A 228 -4.61 10.75 -16.21
CA MET A 228 -3.31 11.38 -16.44
C MET A 228 -2.17 10.36 -16.27
N HIS A 229 -2.18 9.56 -15.19
CA HIS A 229 -1.16 8.52 -14.99
C HIS A 229 -1.21 7.43 -16.05
N ILE A 230 -2.40 6.92 -16.39
CA ILE A 230 -2.56 5.89 -17.43
C ILE A 230 -2.01 6.40 -18.77
N LYS A 231 -2.35 7.64 -19.17
CA LYS A 231 -1.82 8.25 -20.39
C LYS A 231 -0.30 8.43 -20.34
N ASN A 232 0.25 8.79 -19.18
CA ASN A 232 1.70 8.92 -19.01
C ASN A 232 2.41 7.57 -19.11
N LEU A 233 1.87 6.51 -18.49
CA LEU A 233 2.36 5.14 -18.61
C LEU A 233 2.33 4.68 -20.07
N HIS A 234 1.20 4.87 -20.76
CA HIS A 234 1.09 4.54 -22.18
C HIS A 234 2.14 5.25 -23.06
N LYS A 235 2.35 6.56 -22.86
CA LYS A 235 3.37 7.32 -23.59
C LYS A 235 4.79 6.82 -23.34
N LEU A 236 5.06 6.25 -22.18
CA LEU A 236 6.37 5.71 -21.84
C LEU A 236 6.58 4.30 -22.37
N THR A 237 5.51 3.49 -22.42
CA THR A 237 5.55 2.14 -22.97
C THR A 237 5.58 2.12 -24.50
N TYR A 238 4.74 2.94 -25.15
CA TYR A 238 4.53 2.90 -26.61
C TYR A 238 5.12 4.12 -27.35
N GLY A 239 5.71 5.07 -26.62
CA GLY A 239 6.32 6.29 -27.16
C GLY A 239 5.41 7.52 -27.12
N ARG A 240 6.04 8.71 -27.04
CA ARG A 240 5.35 9.99 -26.80
C ARG A 240 4.34 10.40 -27.87
N ASN A 241 4.54 9.93 -29.11
CA ASN A 241 3.71 10.27 -30.26
C ASN A 241 2.58 9.25 -30.51
N CYS A 242 2.50 8.19 -29.71
CA CYS A 242 1.43 7.20 -29.85
C CYS A 242 0.11 7.80 -29.36
N PRO A 243 -0.93 7.89 -30.21
CA PRO A 243 -2.24 8.38 -29.79
C PRO A 243 -2.84 7.45 -28.73
N PHE A 244 -3.43 8.02 -27.69
CA PHE A 244 -4.10 7.25 -26.66
C PHE A 244 -5.60 7.18 -26.96
N ASN A 245 -6.12 5.97 -27.20
CA ASN A 245 -7.54 5.68 -27.25
C ASN A 245 -7.89 4.72 -26.09
N PHE A 246 -8.81 5.12 -25.22
CA PHE A 246 -9.11 4.37 -24.00
C PHE A 246 -9.71 3.00 -24.31
N THR A 247 -10.71 2.94 -25.20
CA THR A 247 -11.34 1.67 -25.55
C THR A 247 -10.38 0.68 -26.20
N ALA A 248 -9.54 1.13 -27.15
CA ALA A 248 -8.53 0.26 -27.78
C ALA A 248 -7.54 -0.26 -26.74
N PHE A 249 -7.08 0.62 -25.84
CA PHE A 249 -6.19 0.27 -24.76
C PHE A 249 -6.78 -0.78 -23.81
N ILE A 250 -8.05 -0.64 -23.42
CA ILE A 250 -8.72 -1.65 -22.58
C ILE A 250 -8.91 -2.96 -23.34
N ARG A 251 -9.29 -2.89 -24.62
CA ARG A 251 -9.54 -4.07 -25.46
C ARG A 251 -8.32 -5.00 -25.53
N GLU A 252 -7.13 -4.45 -25.69
CA GLU A 252 -5.88 -5.23 -25.78
C GLU A 252 -5.60 -6.12 -24.56
N SER A 253 -6.08 -5.72 -23.38
CA SER A 253 -5.82 -6.43 -22.12
C SER A 253 -7.10 -6.71 -21.31
N TYR A 254 -8.26 -6.72 -21.97
CA TYR A 254 -9.57 -6.73 -21.31
C TYR A 254 -9.74 -7.89 -20.34
N LEU A 255 -9.45 -9.11 -20.78
CA LEU A 255 -9.54 -10.32 -19.95
C LEU A 255 -8.58 -10.25 -18.74
N GLY A 256 -7.35 -9.78 -18.97
CA GLY A 256 -6.37 -9.62 -17.90
C GLY A 256 -6.84 -8.62 -16.84
N ILE A 257 -7.37 -7.48 -17.27
CA ILE A 257 -7.94 -6.46 -16.38
C ILE A 257 -9.10 -7.06 -15.56
N LEU A 258 -10.05 -7.74 -16.20
CA LEU A 258 -11.18 -8.37 -15.50
C LEU A 258 -10.73 -9.41 -14.47
N LEU A 259 -9.74 -10.24 -14.80
CA LEU A 259 -9.20 -11.23 -13.86
C LEU A 259 -8.58 -10.56 -12.63
N HIS A 260 -7.87 -9.45 -12.82
CA HIS A 260 -7.34 -8.68 -11.68
C HIS A 260 -8.44 -8.02 -10.84
N PHE A 261 -9.50 -7.48 -11.45
CA PHE A 261 -10.67 -7.00 -10.70
C PHE A 261 -11.32 -8.13 -9.89
N ARG A 262 -11.54 -9.30 -10.50
CA ARG A 262 -12.09 -10.47 -9.82
C ARG A 262 -11.21 -10.89 -8.64
N GLN A 263 -9.89 -10.95 -8.83
CA GLN A 263 -8.97 -11.30 -7.77
C GLN A 263 -9.04 -10.28 -6.62
N ALA A 264 -8.94 -8.99 -6.91
CA ALA A 264 -8.98 -7.93 -5.91
C ALA A 264 -10.31 -7.92 -5.13
N ILE A 265 -11.45 -8.10 -5.80
CA ILE A 265 -12.76 -8.14 -5.14
C ILE A 265 -12.85 -9.29 -4.12
N ASN A 266 -12.22 -10.44 -4.40
CA ASN A 266 -12.30 -11.60 -3.52
C ASN A 266 -11.22 -11.63 -2.42
N ASP A 267 -10.25 -10.73 -2.48
CA ASP A 267 -9.10 -10.70 -1.59
C ASP A 267 -9.36 -9.82 -0.36
N ASP A 268 -8.98 -10.28 0.84
CA ASP A 268 -9.16 -9.55 2.09
C ASP A 268 -8.35 -8.24 2.14
N ARG A 269 -7.27 -8.15 1.38
CA ARG A 269 -6.44 -6.94 1.28
C ARG A 269 -7.18 -5.73 0.72
N PHE A 270 -8.24 -5.97 -0.05
CA PHE A 270 -9.06 -4.92 -0.65
C PHE A 270 -10.48 -4.89 -0.07
N TYR A 271 -10.73 -5.55 1.07
CA TYR A 271 -12.08 -5.69 1.62
C TYR A 271 -12.81 -4.36 1.80
N ASP A 272 -12.15 -3.39 2.46
CA ASP A 272 -12.70 -2.05 2.70
C ASP A 272 -12.78 -1.21 1.40
N GLU A 273 -12.09 -1.64 0.33
CA GLU A 273 -12.02 -0.96 -0.97
C GLU A 273 -12.93 -1.61 -2.04
N ARG A 274 -13.68 -2.68 -1.71
CA ARG A 274 -14.55 -3.39 -2.66
C ARG A 274 -15.54 -2.48 -3.39
N LEU A 275 -16.10 -1.49 -2.68
CA LEU A 275 -17.01 -0.53 -3.30
C LEU A 275 -16.29 0.34 -4.34
N ILE A 276 -15.03 0.72 -4.08
CA ILE A 276 -14.18 1.47 -5.01
C ILE A 276 -13.87 0.62 -6.23
N LEU A 277 -13.53 -0.66 -6.04
CA LEU A 277 -13.26 -1.60 -7.13
C LEU A 277 -14.48 -1.74 -8.06
N VAL A 278 -15.66 -2.01 -7.51
CA VAL A 278 -16.89 -2.17 -8.30
C VAL A 278 -17.25 -0.87 -9.01
N SER A 279 -17.19 0.27 -8.30
CA SER A 279 -17.48 1.58 -8.88
C SER A 279 -16.51 1.95 -10.00
N SER A 280 -15.24 1.61 -9.85
CA SER A 280 -14.21 1.83 -10.87
C SER A 280 -14.41 0.94 -12.10
N LEU A 281 -14.80 -0.33 -11.91
CA LEU A 281 -15.16 -1.21 -13.02
C LEU A 281 -16.36 -0.67 -13.80
N CYS A 282 -17.42 -0.23 -13.10
CA CYS A 282 -18.56 0.42 -13.74
C CYS A 282 -18.15 1.68 -14.52
N LYS A 283 -17.20 2.45 -13.98
CA LYS A 283 -16.66 3.64 -14.63
C LYS A 283 -15.89 3.30 -15.91
N VAL A 284 -15.06 2.27 -15.90
CA VAL A 284 -14.36 1.76 -17.10
C VAL A 284 -15.38 1.40 -18.18
N MET A 285 -16.43 0.65 -17.83
CA MET A 285 -17.50 0.29 -18.77
C MET A 285 -18.23 1.51 -19.34
N ALA A 286 -18.53 2.50 -18.48
CA ALA A 286 -19.18 3.74 -18.91
C ALA A 286 -18.30 4.53 -19.89
N MET A 287 -16.99 4.63 -19.65
CA MET A 287 -16.06 5.31 -20.54
C MET A 287 -15.96 4.64 -21.91
N ILE A 288 -15.92 3.29 -21.95
CA ILE A 288 -15.94 2.53 -23.21
C ILE A 288 -17.23 2.79 -24.00
N LYS A 289 -18.37 2.87 -23.31
CA LYS A 289 -19.66 3.17 -23.93
C LYS A 289 -19.71 4.59 -24.50
N VAL A 290 -19.14 5.57 -23.79
CA VAL A 290 -19.07 6.97 -24.24
C VAL A 290 -18.18 7.12 -25.48
N ASP A 291 -17.12 6.32 -25.60
CA ASP A 291 -16.30 6.26 -26.82
C ASP A 291 -17.09 5.78 -28.06
N GLY A 292 -18.34 5.30 -27.90
CA GLY A 292 -19.24 4.97 -28.99
C GLY A 292 -18.91 3.67 -29.71
N THR A 293 -18.29 2.72 -29.00
CA THR A 293 -17.93 1.41 -29.56
C THR A 293 -18.91 0.32 -29.17
N ASP A 294 -19.20 -0.60 -30.09
CA ASP A 294 -20.01 -1.81 -29.84
C ASP A 294 -19.22 -2.90 -29.08
N PHE A 295 -18.06 -2.57 -28.51
CA PHE A 295 -17.13 -3.54 -27.94
C PHE A 295 -17.77 -4.39 -26.82
N LEU A 296 -18.46 -3.74 -25.88
CA LEU A 296 -19.09 -4.44 -24.76
C LEU A 296 -20.26 -5.30 -25.23
N ASP A 297 -20.99 -4.85 -26.25
CA ASP A 297 -22.11 -5.59 -26.83
C ASP A 297 -21.62 -6.82 -27.60
N GLN A 298 -20.51 -6.70 -28.34
CA GLN A 298 -19.84 -7.82 -29.03
C GLN A 298 -19.32 -8.86 -28.04
N VAL A 299 -18.62 -8.43 -26.98
CA VAL A 299 -18.09 -9.35 -25.96
C VAL A 299 -19.22 -10.04 -25.20
N GLY A 300 -20.29 -9.31 -24.86
CA GLY A 300 -21.48 -9.91 -24.26
C GLY A 300 -22.10 -10.97 -25.17
N PHE A 301 -22.29 -10.64 -26.44
CA PHE A 301 -22.85 -11.55 -27.44
C PHE A 301 -22.01 -12.83 -27.59
N GLU A 302 -20.68 -12.71 -27.76
CA GLU A 302 -19.77 -13.86 -27.91
C GLU A 302 -19.76 -14.80 -26.70
N ILE A 303 -20.00 -14.29 -25.48
CA ILE A 303 -20.10 -15.11 -24.27
C ILE A 303 -21.42 -15.88 -24.22
N PHE A 304 -22.53 -15.28 -24.68
CA PHE A 304 -23.86 -15.87 -24.61
C PHE A 304 -24.28 -16.66 -25.86
N THR A 305 -23.55 -16.57 -26.97
CA THR A 305 -23.85 -17.33 -28.20
C THR A 305 -22.90 -18.50 -28.47
N ASN A 306 -21.90 -18.70 -27.62
CA ASN A 306 -21.00 -19.87 -27.68
C ASN A 306 -21.33 -20.94 -26.60
N GLU A 307 -22.54 -20.93 -26.05
CA GLU A 307 -23.15 -22.08 -25.36
C GLU A 307 -23.87 -23.01 -26.36
#